data_AF-A0A3A4Q5V2-F1
#
_entry.id   AF-A0A3A4Q5V2-F1
#
_cell.length_a   1.000
_cell.length_b   1.000
_cell.length_c   1.000
_cell.angle_alpha   90.00
_cell.angle_beta   90.00
_cell.angle_gamma   90.00
#
_symmetry.space_group_name_H-M   'P 1'
#
loop_
_entity.id
_entity.type
_entity.pdbx_description
1 polymer ?
#
loop_
_entity_poly.entity_id
_entity_poly.type
_entity_poly.pdbx_seq_one_letter_code
_entity_poly.pdbx_strand_id
1 'polypeptide(L)' 'MNKEKKTAQHGREPVASARRTQKRPRPAGPTEEEIRVRAYEIFRQRMVSGTPGDAASDWVTAERELMGRNKKATRR' A
#
# COMPACT_ATOMS: atom_id res chain seq x y z
N MET A 1 2.71 0.85 -60.12
CA MET A 1 3.34 -0.27 -59.37
C MET A 1 3.23 0.04 -57.88
N ASN A 2 2.02 -0.03 -57.32
CA ASN A 2 1.79 0.25 -55.90
C ASN A 2 1.10 -0.99 -55.32
N LYS A 3 1.88 -1.83 -54.63
CA LYS A 3 1.38 -3.02 -53.96
C LYS A 3 1.50 -2.80 -52.46
N GLU A 4 0.33 -2.78 -51.84
CA GLU A 4 -0.02 -2.76 -50.41
C GLU A 4 0.95 -3.53 -49.52
N LYS A 5 1.11 -3.14 -48.23
CA LYS A 5 0.98 -4.03 -47.06
C LYS A 5 0.78 -3.21 -45.75
N LYS A 6 -0.34 -3.52 -45.06
CA LYS A 6 -0.49 -3.72 -43.59
C LYS A 6 -0.15 -2.53 -42.67
N THR A 7 -0.99 -2.06 -41.74
CA THR A 7 -1.81 -2.80 -40.75
C THR A 7 -2.88 -1.90 -40.11
N ALA A 8 -4.10 -2.42 -40.06
CA ALA A 8 -5.12 -2.37 -39.00
C ALA A 8 -5.15 -1.19 -38.00
N GLN A 9 -6.21 -0.40 -38.18
CA GLN A 9 -7.03 0.20 -37.15
C GLN A 9 -7.07 -0.63 -35.84
N HIS A 10 -6.73 -0.03 -34.71
CA HIS A 10 -7.18 -0.47 -33.39
C HIS A 10 -7.76 0.75 -32.67
N GLY A 11 -9.06 0.96 -32.89
CA GLY A 11 -9.88 1.72 -31.95
C GLY A 11 -10.31 0.81 -30.80
N ARG A 12 -10.38 1.42 -29.60
CA ARG A 12 -11.02 0.93 -28.36
C ARG A 12 -10.22 -0.22 -27.71
N GLU A 13 -9.86 -0.20 -26.43
CA GLU A 13 -10.62 0.23 -25.26
C GLU A 13 -9.68 0.75 -24.15
N PRO A 14 -10.12 1.65 -23.26
CA PRO A 14 -9.46 1.80 -21.97
C PRO A 14 -9.58 0.46 -21.24
N VAL A 15 -8.46 -0.20 -20.95
CA VAL A 15 -8.43 -1.29 -19.99
C VAL A 15 -8.77 -0.71 -18.61
N ALA A 16 -10.07 -0.58 -18.37
CA ALA A 16 -10.64 -0.40 -17.06
C ALA A 16 -10.15 -1.59 -16.24
N SER A 17 -9.05 -1.38 -15.52
CA SER A 17 -8.53 -2.33 -14.56
C SER A 17 -9.59 -2.45 -13.49
N ALA A 18 -10.49 -3.41 -13.68
CA ALA A 18 -11.47 -3.85 -12.72
C ALA A 18 -10.73 -4.43 -11.52
N ARG A 19 -10.18 -3.55 -10.68
CA ARG A 19 -9.79 -3.92 -9.33
C ARG A 19 -11.07 -4.02 -8.53
N ARG A 20 -11.64 -5.23 -8.64
CA ARG A 20 -12.65 -5.82 -7.77
C ARG A 20 -12.57 -5.16 -6.39
N THR A 21 -13.61 -4.40 -6.07
CA THR A 21 -13.91 -3.96 -4.71
C THR A 21 -14.33 -5.20 -3.91
N GLN A 22 -13.38 -6.09 -3.66
CA GLN A 22 -13.52 -7.04 -2.56
C GLN A 22 -13.49 -6.21 -1.30
N LYS A 23 -14.69 -5.82 -0.82
CA LYS A 23 -14.92 -5.57 0.60
C LYS A 23 -14.64 -6.89 1.32
N ARG A 24 -13.36 -7.23 1.47
CA ARG A 24 -12.92 -8.15 2.51
C ARG A 24 -13.43 -7.55 3.83
N PRO A 25 -13.94 -8.37 4.77
CA PRO A 25 -14.26 -7.87 6.10
C PRO A 25 -12.99 -7.17 6.60
N ARG A 26 -13.09 -5.87 6.86
CA ARG A 26 -11.95 -5.12 7.38
C ARG A 26 -11.62 -5.77 8.72
N PRO A 27 -10.42 -6.34 8.91
CA PRO A 27 -10.04 -6.82 10.22
C PRO A 27 -10.22 -5.67 11.21
N ALA A 28 -10.66 -5.97 12.43
CA ALA A 28 -10.88 -4.97 13.48
C ALA A 28 -9.57 -4.25 13.91
N GLY A 29 -8.43 -4.64 13.34
CA GLY A 29 -7.11 -4.05 13.55
C GLY A 29 -6.36 -3.84 12.23
N PRO A 30 -5.19 -3.17 12.31
CA PRO A 30 -4.35 -2.95 11.13
C PRO A 30 -3.90 -4.28 10.53
N THR A 31 -3.78 -4.30 9.20
CA THR A 31 -3.24 -5.46 8.50
C THR A 31 -1.73 -5.54 8.67
N GLU A 32 -1.17 -6.75 8.55
CA GLU A 32 0.28 -6.95 8.59
C GLU A 32 1.03 -6.11 7.55
N GLU A 33 0.46 -5.97 6.35
CA GLU A 33 1.06 -5.17 5.28
C GLU A 33 1.15 -3.69 5.66
N GLU A 34 0.10 -3.14 6.30
CA GLU A 34 0.13 -1.78 6.83
C GLU A 34 1.19 -1.62 7.93
N ILE A 35 1.30 -2.60 8.84
CA ILE A 35 2.33 -2.61 9.89
C ILE A 35 3.72 -2.63 9.27
N ARG A 36 3.95 -3.47 8.26
CA ARG A 36 5.24 -3.60 7.57
C ARG A 36 5.64 -2.29 6.89
N VAL A 37 4.71 -1.66 6.16
CA VAL A 37 4.96 -0.35 5.53
C VAL A 37 5.32 0.68 6.60
N ARG A 38 4.56 0.74 7.69
CA ARG A 38 4.82 1.71 8.76
C ARG A 38 6.14 1.43 9.48
N ALA A 39 6.50 0.18 9.72
CA ALA A 39 7.78 -0.20 10.34
C ALA A 39 8.97 0.21 9.45
N TYR A 40 8.85 0.05 8.14
CA TYR A 40 9.87 0.50 7.19
C TYR A 40 10.05 2.03 7.20
N GLU A 41 8.96 2.80 7.35
CA GLU A 41 9.06 4.25 7.52
C GLU A 41 9.81 4.62 8.80
N ILE A 42 9.51 3.96 9.92
CA ILE A 42 10.19 4.19 11.20
C ILE A 42 11.68 3.84 11.07
N PHE A 43 12.02 2.72 10.43
CA PHE A 43 13.40 2.36 10.13
C PHE A 43 14.11 3.49 9.36
N ARG A 44 13.48 4.01 8.30
CA ARG A 44 14.06 5.13 7.51
C ARG A 44 14.24 6.38 8.37
N GLN A 45 13.28 6.71 9.23
CA GLN A 45 13.41 7.84 10.16
C GLN A 45 14.59 7.63 11.12
N ARG A 46 14.75 6.43 11.68
CA ARG A 46 15.89 6.11 12.55
C ARG A 46 17.22 6.21 11.81
N MET A 47 17.29 5.74 10.57
CA MET A 47 18.49 5.86 9.75
C MET A 47 18.88 7.32 9.49
N VAL A 48 17.90 8.21 9.29
CA VAL A 48 18.15 9.65 9.11
C VAL A 48 18.55 10.32 10.42
N SER A 49 17.91 9.95 11.53
CA SER A 49 18.16 10.54 12.85
C SER A 49 19.36 9.94 13.59
N GLY A 50 19.93 8.83 13.10
CA GLY A 50 20.99 8.10 13.78
C GLY A 50 20.52 7.42 15.08
N THR A 51 19.22 7.19 15.23
CA THR A 51 18.66 6.61 16.46
C THR A 51 18.89 5.11 16.51
N PRO A 52 19.46 4.57 17.60
CA PRO A 52 19.62 3.13 17.75
C PRO A 52 18.25 2.44 17.85
N GLY A 53 18.15 1.27 17.24
CA GLY A 53 16.98 0.40 17.36
C GLY A 53 17.00 -0.73 16.34
N ASP A 54 16.11 -1.69 16.54
CA ASP A 54 15.99 -2.90 15.71
C ASP A 54 14.64 -2.98 14.98
N ALA A 55 14.55 -3.78 13.92
CA ALA A 55 13.35 -4.00 13.14
C ALA A 55 12.17 -4.52 13.97
N ALA A 56 12.41 -5.37 14.98
CA ALA A 56 11.35 -5.85 15.87
C ALA A 56 10.72 -4.70 16.69
N SER A 57 11.54 -3.74 17.13
CA SER A 57 11.06 -2.56 17.83
C SER A 57 10.25 -1.63 16.92
N ASP A 58 10.65 -1.48 15.65
CA ASP A 58 9.87 -0.71 14.66
C ASP A 58 8.53 -1.35 14.39
N TRP A 59 8.50 -2.68 14.31
CA TRP A 59 7.28 -3.44 14.10
C TRP A 59 6.25 -3.21 15.21
N VAL A 60 6.67 -3.36 16.48
CA VAL A 60 5.81 -3.14 17.64
C VAL A 60 5.34 -1.68 17.71
N THR A 61 6.22 -0.73 17.36
CA THR A 61 5.87 0.69 17.32
C THR A 61 4.85 0.99 16.22
N ALA A 62 5.05 0.43 15.02
CA ALA A 62 4.15 0.55 13.88
C ALA A 62 2.77 -0.02 14.18
N GLU A 63 2.71 -1.22 14.77
CA GLU A 63 1.45 -1.85 15.18
C GLU A 63 0.68 -0.98 16.17
N ARG A 64 1.36 -0.47 17.21
CA ARG A 64 0.77 0.42 18.21
C ARG A 64 0.25 1.71 17.60
N GLU A 65 1.02 2.35 16.72
CA GLU A 65 0.61 3.58 16.04
C GLU A 65 -0.63 3.36 15.16
N LEU A 66 -0.65 2.29 14.38
CA LEU A 66 -1.78 1.99 13.49
C LEU A 66 -3.03 1.61 14.28
N MET A 67 -2.88 0.84 15.36
CA MET A 67 -3.99 0.49 16.25
C MET A 67 -4.56 1.74 16.95
N GLY A 68 -3.71 2.70 17.32
CA GLY A 68 -4.13 4.00 17.89
C GLY A 68 -4.86 4.89 16.88
N ARG A 69 -4.44 4.90 15.61
CA ARG A 69 -5.11 5.66 14.53
C ARG A 69 -6.47 5.07 14.17
N ASN A 70 -6.60 3.75 14.13
CA ASN A 70 -7.86 3.09 13.78
C ASN A 70 -8.96 3.35 14.84
N LYS A 71 -8.57 3.44 16.13
CA LYS A 71 -9.47 3.86 17.23
C LYS A 71 -9.96 5.31 17.09
N LYS A 72 -9.14 6.21 16.55
CA LYS A 72 -9.54 7.62 16.30
C LYS A 72 -10.43 7.75 15.06
N ALA A 73 -10.24 6.92 14.05
CA ALA A 73 -11.07 6.92 12.84
C ALA A 73 -12.51 6.42 13.08
N THR A 74 -12.72 5.53 14.06
CA THR A 74 -14.05 5.06 14.48
C THR A 74 -14.82 6.08 15.33
N ARG A 75 -14.15 7.09 15.87
CA ARG A 75 -14.73 8.06 16.83
C ARG A 75 -15.16 9.38 16.17
N ARG A 76 -15.39 9.38 14.85
CA ARG A 76 -15.61 10.59 14.05
C ARG A 76 -16.93 10.56 13.32
#